data_AF-D0P223-F1
#
_entry.id   AF-D0P223-F1
#
_cell.length_a   1.000
_cell.length_b   1.000
_cell.length_c   1.000
_cell.angle_alpha   90.00
_cell.angle_beta   90.00
_cell.angle_gamma   90.00
#
_symmetry.space_group_name_H-M   'P 1'
#
loop_
_entity.id
_entity.type
_entity.pdbx_description
1 polymer ?
#
loop_
_entity_poly.entity_id
_entity_poly.type
_entity_poly.pdbx_seq_one_letter_code
_entity_poly.pdbx_strand_id
1 'polypeptide(L)'
;MEVVDLLLSLSTTVEWMPAIARAAAMGLHSLLSLKAHPLSGPMTTHICRSAALQHYLLAAAAAVAANKGRGARSSAFEDTAAMLQICRLGIASSNSNIQYSALCLLCSLLALEDASSSALSSAVRLSGILISISWLLNHSVSHIAAMAATALELIIRHSPPSDILRAVIEQGCIIIYGMLLSTSSGATKPAVAASCRSLLNWVTEEVAWQSGVVAASLQSILSSTNVLLQKNILLTLQILAQRNAAIREALKDQDVGTEALVTAIQADDEAGLSVSLLSICLNCCDKYSTLKIEGYDGRSPENGDEGEYIIQLCCADGELVKAAAALLREHTNVLRGTNSEGSQDPEGSTGRSVVIASLSKFQSSSVQHFIDLLPMAQLDAVDFLTKLQSFPTLQELLHLANTVGSAKCWHTTTSALCRVMTASNWLDIFHFASTDIRHPTLVLRCIRFGLQLHRSLGPCNTVPHLNTGKQSEADPVEKERANLATALKMAAIQMSEELFVG
;
A
#
# COMPACT_ATOMS: atom_id res chain seq x y z
N MET A 1 4.81 -37.73 -32.57
CA MET A 1 4.69 -37.78 -31.10
C MET A 1 5.54 -38.89 -30.51
N GLU A 2 5.53 -40.11 -31.06
CA GLU A 2 6.38 -41.22 -30.59
C GLU A 2 7.88 -40.88 -30.47
N VAL A 3 8.44 -40.13 -31.42
CA VAL A 3 9.84 -39.65 -31.33
C VAL A 3 10.05 -38.69 -30.16
N VAL A 4 9.06 -37.83 -29.87
CA VAL A 4 9.08 -36.90 -28.73
C VAL A 4 8.97 -37.67 -27.42
N ASP A 5 8.10 -38.68 -27.36
CA ASP A 5 7.97 -39.57 -26.20
C ASP A 5 9.24 -40.37 -25.93
N LEU A 6 9.87 -40.89 -26.99
CA LEU A 6 11.15 -41.60 -26.89
C LEU A 6 12.23 -40.66 -26.34
N LEU A 7 12.35 -39.44 -26.88
CA LEU A 7 13.36 -38.50 -26.41
C LEU A 7 13.04 -37.98 -24.99
N LEU A 8 11.77 -37.83 -24.62
CA LEU A 8 11.35 -37.50 -23.26
C LEU A 8 11.70 -38.63 -22.30
N SER A 9 11.47 -39.89 -22.69
CA SER A 9 11.87 -41.06 -21.91
C SER A 9 13.39 -41.18 -21.78
N LEU A 10 14.15 -40.92 -22.85
CA LEU A 10 15.61 -40.89 -22.78
C LEU A 10 16.12 -39.71 -21.94
N SER A 11 15.37 -38.63 -21.85
CA SER A 11 15.71 -37.50 -20.97
C SER A 11 15.61 -37.88 -19.50
N THR A 12 14.85 -38.92 -19.09
CA THR A 12 14.77 -39.33 -17.68
C THR A 12 16.01 -40.08 -17.18
N THR A 13 16.92 -40.48 -18.07
CA THR A 13 18.12 -41.26 -17.69
C THR A 13 19.27 -40.38 -17.18
N VAL A 14 19.03 -39.12 -16.77
CA VAL A 14 20.08 -38.15 -16.36
C VAL A 14 21.02 -38.72 -15.31
N GLU A 15 20.49 -39.46 -14.34
CA GLU A 15 21.27 -40.00 -13.21
C GLU A 15 22.23 -41.12 -13.63
N TRP A 16 21.88 -41.89 -14.65
CA TRP A 16 22.62 -43.10 -15.04
C TRP A 16 23.43 -42.90 -16.33
N MET A 17 22.92 -42.07 -17.25
CA MET A 17 23.49 -41.83 -18.57
C MET A 17 23.35 -40.35 -18.97
N PRO A 18 24.08 -39.43 -18.30
CA PRO A 18 23.93 -37.99 -18.51
C PRO A 18 24.25 -37.53 -19.93
N ALA A 19 25.12 -38.25 -20.65
CA ALA A 19 25.41 -37.98 -22.06
C ALA A 19 24.21 -38.28 -22.98
N ILE A 20 23.47 -39.35 -22.70
CA ILE A 20 22.27 -39.74 -23.47
C ILE A 20 21.12 -38.78 -23.16
N ALA A 21 20.88 -38.48 -21.89
CA ALA A 21 19.85 -37.52 -21.50
C ALA A 21 20.11 -36.13 -22.11
N ARG A 22 21.37 -35.70 -22.15
CA ARG A 22 21.79 -34.45 -22.83
C ARG A 22 21.53 -34.53 -24.34
N ALA A 23 21.92 -35.62 -25.00
CA ALA A 23 21.66 -35.81 -26.43
C ALA A 23 20.15 -35.83 -26.74
N ALA A 24 19.35 -36.44 -25.87
CA ALA A 24 17.90 -36.48 -25.99
C ALA A 24 17.26 -35.09 -25.79
N ALA A 25 17.72 -34.31 -24.82
CA ALA A 25 17.27 -32.93 -24.62
C ALA A 25 17.66 -32.01 -25.80
N MET A 26 18.88 -32.14 -26.32
CA MET A 26 19.31 -31.44 -27.54
C MET A 26 18.49 -31.89 -28.76
N GLY A 27 18.13 -33.18 -28.86
CA GLY A 27 17.26 -33.72 -29.90
C GLY A 27 15.83 -33.17 -29.82
N LEU A 28 15.22 -33.15 -28.62
CA LEU A 28 13.90 -32.55 -28.39
C LEU A 28 13.90 -31.08 -28.78
N HIS A 29 14.93 -30.35 -28.35
CA HIS A 29 15.06 -28.96 -28.70
C HIS A 29 15.24 -28.76 -30.21
N SER A 30 16.11 -29.53 -30.85
CA SER A 30 16.30 -29.47 -32.30
C SER A 30 15.00 -29.70 -33.06
N LEU A 31 14.10 -30.53 -32.53
CA LEU A 31 12.77 -30.72 -33.09
C LEU A 31 11.84 -29.51 -32.87
N LEU A 32 11.97 -28.81 -31.73
CA LEU A 32 11.23 -27.57 -31.45
C LEU A 32 11.73 -26.40 -32.32
N SER A 33 13.03 -26.33 -32.61
CA SER A 33 13.65 -25.22 -33.35
C SER A 33 13.62 -25.36 -34.88
N LEU A 34 13.25 -26.53 -35.41
CA LEU A 34 13.07 -26.71 -36.85
C LEU A 34 11.86 -25.88 -37.33
N LYS A 35 12.17 -24.76 -38.01
CA LYS A 35 11.28 -23.72 -38.53
C LYS A 35 9.88 -24.22 -38.96
N ALA A 36 8.84 -23.59 -38.40
CA ALA A 36 7.42 -23.65 -38.79
C ALA A 36 6.83 -25.05 -39.03
N HIS A 37 7.15 -26.03 -38.19
CA HIS A 37 6.40 -27.28 -38.19
C HIS A 37 5.02 -27.05 -37.52
N PRO A 38 3.88 -27.47 -38.11
CA PRO A 38 2.55 -27.38 -37.48
C PRO A 38 2.44 -28.12 -36.14
N LEU A 39 3.48 -28.88 -35.78
CA LEU A 39 3.56 -29.69 -34.58
C LEU A 39 4.34 -29.01 -33.45
N SER A 40 4.99 -27.86 -33.66
CA SER A 40 5.78 -27.19 -32.60
C SER A 40 4.94 -26.87 -31.35
N GLY A 41 3.78 -26.23 -31.53
CA GLY A 41 2.83 -25.95 -30.44
C GLY A 41 2.31 -27.21 -29.74
N PRO A 42 1.81 -28.22 -30.48
CA PRO A 42 1.45 -29.53 -29.93
C PRO A 42 2.59 -30.21 -29.16
N MET A 43 3.83 -30.12 -29.65
CA MET A 43 5.02 -30.70 -29.02
C MET A 43 5.39 -29.98 -27.73
N THR A 44 5.42 -28.65 -27.72
CA THR A 44 5.61 -27.87 -26.48
C THR A 44 4.53 -28.21 -25.46
N THR A 45 3.27 -28.28 -25.90
CA THR A 45 2.15 -28.66 -25.02
C THR A 45 2.33 -30.06 -24.44
N HIS A 46 2.82 -31.00 -25.25
CA HIS A 46 3.06 -32.38 -24.83
C HIS A 46 4.22 -32.50 -23.83
N ILE A 47 5.33 -31.79 -24.08
CA ILE A 47 6.47 -31.70 -23.14
C ILE A 47 5.99 -31.11 -21.81
N CYS A 48 5.22 -30.03 -21.84
CA CYS A 48 4.70 -29.37 -20.65
C CYS A 48 3.72 -30.23 -19.84
N ARG A 49 3.04 -31.18 -20.49
CA ARG A 49 2.12 -32.13 -19.83
C ARG A 49 2.80 -33.43 -19.40
N SER A 50 4.04 -33.66 -19.80
CA SER A 50 4.76 -34.89 -19.52
C SER A 50 5.30 -34.94 -18.10
N ALA A 51 5.21 -36.11 -17.47
CA ALA A 51 5.87 -36.39 -16.19
C ALA A 51 7.41 -36.30 -16.27
N ALA A 52 7.98 -36.37 -17.48
CA ALA A 52 9.42 -36.25 -17.72
C ALA A 52 9.93 -34.80 -17.78
N LEU A 53 9.05 -33.79 -17.63
CA LEU A 53 9.40 -32.37 -17.74
C LEU A 53 10.60 -31.97 -16.85
N GLN A 54 10.66 -32.47 -15.61
CA GLN A 54 11.76 -32.18 -14.69
C GLN A 54 13.12 -32.58 -15.28
N HIS A 55 13.20 -33.78 -15.86
CA HIS A 55 14.46 -34.31 -16.38
C HIS A 55 14.87 -33.61 -17.67
N TYR A 56 13.90 -33.26 -18.52
CA TYR A 56 14.14 -32.39 -19.68
C TYR A 56 14.73 -31.04 -19.26
N LEU A 57 14.14 -30.36 -18.26
CA LEU A 57 14.61 -29.06 -17.77
C LEU A 57 16.07 -29.13 -17.27
N LEU A 58 16.40 -30.17 -16.49
CA LEU A 58 17.76 -30.39 -15.99
C LEU A 58 18.76 -30.65 -17.12
N ALA A 59 18.40 -31.55 -18.04
CA ALA A 59 19.26 -31.91 -19.16
C ALA A 59 19.47 -30.72 -20.11
N ALA A 60 18.43 -29.91 -20.35
CA ALA A 60 18.50 -28.68 -21.14
C ALA A 60 19.40 -27.63 -20.48
N ALA A 61 19.25 -27.38 -19.16
CA ALA A 61 20.09 -26.43 -18.43
C ALA A 61 21.57 -26.83 -18.50
N ALA A 62 21.87 -28.12 -18.30
CA ALA A 62 23.23 -28.64 -18.40
C ALA A 62 23.80 -28.55 -19.82
N ALA A 63 22.97 -28.74 -20.85
CA ALA A 63 23.37 -28.59 -22.26
C ALA A 63 23.75 -27.13 -22.59
N VAL A 64 22.94 -26.17 -22.15
CA VAL A 64 23.20 -24.72 -22.34
C VAL A 64 24.49 -24.32 -21.64
N ALA A 65 24.66 -24.70 -20.37
CA ALA A 65 25.84 -24.35 -19.59
C ALA A 65 27.15 -24.91 -20.21
N ALA A 66 27.12 -26.14 -20.74
CA ALA A 66 28.29 -26.76 -21.37
C ALA A 66 28.68 -26.09 -22.70
N ASN A 67 27.71 -25.53 -23.44
CA ASN A 67 27.97 -24.85 -24.71
C ASN A 67 28.59 -23.45 -24.54
N LYS A 68 28.50 -22.84 -23.35
CA LYS A 68 29.12 -21.54 -23.03
C LYS A 68 30.63 -21.51 -23.28
N GLY A 69 31.32 -22.64 -23.13
CA GLY A 69 32.78 -22.73 -23.28
C GLY A 69 33.32 -22.82 -24.71
N ARG A 70 32.47 -22.90 -25.75
CA ARG A 70 32.93 -23.24 -27.12
C ARG A 70 32.94 -22.11 -28.15
N GLY A 71 32.57 -20.87 -27.81
CA GLY A 71 32.73 -19.69 -28.69
C GLY A 71 32.00 -19.71 -30.04
N ALA A 72 31.35 -20.81 -30.41
CA ALA A 72 30.51 -20.92 -31.58
C ALA A 72 29.11 -20.39 -31.25
N ARG A 73 28.57 -19.48 -32.07
CA ARG A 73 27.18 -19.01 -32.02
C ARG A 73 26.28 -20.24 -31.83
N SER A 74 25.67 -20.33 -30.66
CA SER A 74 24.81 -21.46 -30.28
C SER A 74 23.50 -21.34 -31.05
N SER A 75 23.43 -21.91 -32.26
CA SER A 75 22.16 -22.13 -32.99
C SER A 75 21.20 -23.08 -32.26
N ALA A 76 21.67 -23.67 -31.16
CA ALA A 76 20.98 -24.72 -30.44
C ALA A 76 19.83 -24.23 -29.56
N PHE A 77 19.52 -22.92 -29.45
CA PHE A 77 18.42 -22.41 -28.59
C PHE A 77 17.72 -21.16 -29.16
N GLU A 78 17.47 -21.13 -30.48
CA GLU A 78 16.89 -19.94 -31.15
C GLU A 78 15.39 -19.70 -30.86
N ASP A 79 14.60 -20.71 -30.48
CA ASP A 79 13.17 -20.53 -30.18
C ASP A 79 12.93 -20.06 -28.72
N THR A 80 13.13 -18.76 -28.54
CA THR A 80 12.94 -18.05 -27.26
C THR A 80 11.53 -18.22 -26.69
N ALA A 81 10.49 -18.27 -27.54
CA ALA A 81 9.10 -18.32 -27.08
C ALA A 81 8.74 -19.69 -26.49
N ALA A 82 9.15 -20.78 -27.16
CA ALA A 82 8.94 -22.13 -26.65
C ALA A 82 9.69 -22.38 -25.34
N MET A 83 10.95 -21.92 -25.25
CA MET A 83 11.75 -22.06 -24.03
C MET A 83 11.17 -21.25 -22.87
N LEU A 84 10.73 -20.02 -23.13
CA LEU A 84 10.08 -19.20 -22.11
C LEU A 84 8.78 -19.83 -21.61
N GLN A 85 7.98 -20.43 -22.51
CA GLN A 85 6.75 -21.13 -22.13
C GLN A 85 7.03 -22.32 -21.20
N ILE A 86 8.06 -23.11 -21.51
CA ILE A 86 8.51 -24.24 -20.68
C ILE A 86 9.00 -23.76 -19.31
N CYS A 87 9.85 -22.72 -19.28
CA CYS A 87 10.32 -22.12 -18.03
C CYS A 87 9.18 -21.55 -17.20
N ARG A 88 8.23 -20.84 -17.82
CA ARG A 88 7.06 -20.25 -17.15
C ARG A 88 6.21 -21.30 -16.45
N LEU A 89 5.90 -22.39 -17.14
CA LEU A 89 5.12 -23.50 -16.56
C LEU A 89 5.89 -24.22 -15.47
N GLY A 90 7.20 -24.43 -15.64
CA GLY A 90 8.04 -25.04 -14.62
C GLY A 90 8.16 -24.18 -13.35
N ILE A 91 8.32 -22.87 -13.49
CA ILE A 91 8.36 -21.91 -12.38
C ILE A 91 7.01 -21.84 -11.65
N ALA A 92 5.89 -21.97 -12.36
CA ALA A 92 4.55 -22.00 -11.78
C ALA A 92 4.15 -23.37 -11.20
N SER A 93 5.01 -24.40 -11.31
CA SER A 93 4.74 -25.75 -10.79
C SER A 93 4.64 -25.76 -9.27
N SER A 94 3.85 -26.67 -8.70
CA SER A 94 3.82 -26.94 -7.26
C SER A 94 5.01 -27.79 -6.78
N ASN A 95 5.76 -28.41 -7.70
CA ASN A 95 6.90 -29.25 -7.37
C ASN A 95 8.20 -28.42 -7.34
N SER A 96 8.81 -28.31 -6.16
CA SER A 96 10.05 -27.56 -5.94
C SER A 96 11.21 -28.00 -6.83
N ASN A 97 11.31 -29.28 -7.19
CA ASN A 97 12.36 -29.76 -8.10
C ASN A 97 12.14 -29.26 -9.53
N ILE A 98 10.89 -29.18 -9.97
CA ILE A 98 10.53 -28.62 -11.29
C ILE A 98 10.80 -27.12 -11.30
N GLN A 99 10.40 -26.40 -10.24
CA GLN A 99 10.67 -24.96 -10.08
C GLN A 99 12.17 -24.66 -10.14
N TYR A 100 12.98 -25.42 -9.39
CA TYR A 100 14.43 -25.27 -9.39
C TYR A 100 15.03 -25.51 -10.78
N SER A 101 14.64 -26.61 -11.43
CA SER A 101 15.15 -26.97 -12.76
C SER A 101 14.78 -25.93 -13.82
N ALA A 102 13.57 -25.36 -13.73
CA ALA A 102 13.11 -24.28 -14.61
C ALA A 102 13.87 -22.97 -14.39
N LEU A 103 14.15 -22.61 -13.13
CA LEU A 103 15.01 -21.46 -12.80
C LEU A 103 16.44 -21.67 -13.30
N CYS A 104 17.01 -22.87 -13.12
CA CYS A 104 18.34 -23.18 -13.64
C CYS A 104 18.42 -23.07 -15.17
N LEU A 105 17.40 -23.56 -15.88
CA LEU A 105 17.31 -23.41 -17.33
C LEU A 105 17.21 -21.93 -17.72
N LEU A 106 16.32 -21.17 -17.08
CA LEU A 106 16.15 -19.73 -17.35
C LEU A 106 17.45 -18.95 -17.12
N CYS A 107 18.14 -19.17 -16.00
CA CYS A 107 19.42 -18.53 -15.72
C CYS A 107 20.49 -18.92 -16.74
N SER A 108 20.52 -20.20 -17.15
CA SER A 108 21.48 -20.67 -18.16
C SER A 108 21.26 -20.00 -19.51
N LEU A 109 20.00 -19.83 -19.92
CA LEU A 109 19.63 -19.14 -21.16
C LEU A 109 19.94 -17.64 -21.10
N LEU A 110 19.70 -16.99 -19.95
CA LEU A 110 20.00 -15.56 -19.76
C LEU A 110 21.50 -15.29 -19.66
N ALA A 111 22.30 -16.25 -19.18
CA ALA A 111 23.75 -16.10 -19.03
C ALA A 111 24.55 -16.24 -20.36
N LEU A 112 23.85 -16.38 -21.50
CA LEU A 112 24.42 -16.35 -22.83
C LEU A 112 24.73 -14.89 -23.22
N GLU A 113 25.96 -14.61 -23.63
CA GLU A 113 26.41 -13.26 -24.03
C GLU A 113 26.11 -12.96 -25.51
N ASP A 114 24.90 -13.29 -25.99
CA ASP A 114 24.50 -13.08 -27.39
C ASP A 114 23.16 -12.35 -27.52
N ALA A 115 22.75 -12.05 -28.76
CA ALA A 115 21.48 -11.37 -29.04
C ALA A 115 20.24 -12.18 -28.63
N SER A 116 20.40 -13.48 -28.33
CA SER A 116 19.29 -14.31 -27.87
C SER A 116 18.93 -14.03 -26.41
N SER A 117 19.90 -13.65 -25.57
CA SER A 117 19.64 -13.28 -24.18
C SER A 117 18.90 -11.95 -24.06
N SER A 118 19.18 -10.98 -24.94
CA SER A 118 18.43 -9.72 -24.98
C SER A 118 17.00 -9.91 -25.49
N ALA A 119 16.80 -10.77 -26.50
CA ALA A 119 15.46 -11.15 -26.98
C ALA A 119 14.67 -11.92 -25.92
N LEU A 120 15.30 -12.87 -25.21
CA LEU A 120 14.71 -13.60 -24.08
C LEU A 120 14.36 -12.67 -22.93
N SER A 121 15.24 -11.75 -22.59
CA SER A 121 14.99 -10.74 -21.56
C SER A 121 13.77 -9.87 -21.92
N SER A 122 13.66 -9.45 -23.18
CA SER A 122 12.46 -8.74 -23.67
C SER A 122 11.19 -9.58 -23.55
N ALA A 123 11.23 -10.85 -23.97
CA ALA A 123 10.08 -11.76 -23.85
C ALA A 123 9.69 -12.01 -22.38
N VAL A 124 10.67 -12.15 -21.49
CA VAL A 124 10.47 -12.27 -20.04
C VAL A 124 9.72 -11.06 -19.49
N ARG A 125 10.13 -9.83 -19.85
CA ARG A 125 9.48 -8.58 -19.43
C ARG A 125 8.01 -8.48 -19.86
N LEU A 126 7.63 -9.12 -20.97
CA LEU A 126 6.26 -9.07 -21.50
C LEU A 126 5.39 -10.26 -21.05
N SER A 127 5.97 -11.29 -20.44
CA SER A 127 5.29 -12.58 -20.20
C SER A 127 4.54 -12.70 -18.86
N GLY A 128 4.73 -11.76 -17.93
CA GLY A 128 4.20 -11.86 -16.57
C GLY A 128 5.00 -12.77 -15.63
N ILE A 129 6.11 -13.36 -16.10
CA ILE A 129 6.89 -14.34 -15.32
C ILE A 129 7.62 -13.70 -14.12
N LEU A 130 7.88 -12.39 -14.14
CA LEU A 130 8.57 -11.69 -13.04
C LEU A 130 7.77 -11.83 -11.74
N ILE A 131 6.44 -11.79 -11.81
CA ILE A 131 5.54 -12.03 -10.67
C ILE A 131 5.90 -13.34 -9.97
N SER A 132 6.02 -14.43 -10.73
CA SER A 132 6.29 -15.76 -10.19
C SER A 132 7.71 -15.84 -9.61
N ILE A 133 8.69 -15.25 -10.30
CA ILE A 133 10.08 -15.22 -9.82
C ILE A 133 10.19 -14.39 -8.52
N SER A 134 9.51 -13.24 -8.44
CA SER A 134 9.47 -12.39 -7.25
C SER A 134 8.87 -13.11 -6.04
N TRP A 135 7.82 -13.92 -6.21
CA TRP A 135 7.26 -14.74 -5.12
C TRP A 135 8.22 -15.83 -4.64
N LEU A 136 9.00 -16.43 -5.56
CA LEU A 136 9.99 -17.46 -5.23
C LEU A 136 11.15 -16.93 -4.37
N LEU A 137 11.34 -15.62 -4.24
CA LEU A 137 12.28 -15.04 -3.28
C LEU A 137 12.01 -15.46 -1.83
N ASN A 138 10.75 -15.77 -1.47
CA ASN A 138 10.40 -16.25 -0.13
C ASN A 138 10.12 -17.76 -0.09
N HIS A 139 10.63 -18.52 -1.07
CA HIS A 139 10.46 -19.97 -1.06
C HIS A 139 11.03 -20.61 0.23
N SER A 140 10.45 -21.74 0.66
CA SER A 140 10.89 -22.46 1.87
C SER A 140 12.29 -23.06 1.69
N VAL A 141 12.59 -23.51 0.47
CA VAL A 141 13.87 -24.08 0.06
C VAL A 141 14.83 -22.97 -0.39
N SER A 142 15.96 -22.83 0.32
CA SER A 142 16.92 -21.73 0.18
C SER A 142 17.56 -21.62 -1.21
N HIS A 143 17.92 -22.74 -1.84
CA HIS A 143 18.55 -22.71 -3.16
C HIS A 143 17.58 -22.28 -4.27
N ILE A 144 16.27 -22.48 -4.10
CA ILE A 144 15.25 -21.97 -5.04
C ILE A 144 15.14 -20.44 -4.92
N ALA A 145 15.09 -19.93 -3.68
CA ALA A 145 15.09 -18.49 -3.44
C ALA A 145 16.37 -17.80 -3.97
N ALA A 146 17.53 -18.43 -3.78
CA ALA A 146 18.80 -17.96 -4.33
C ALA A 146 18.77 -17.92 -5.87
N MET A 147 18.29 -18.99 -6.51
CA MET A 147 18.17 -19.03 -7.97
C MET A 147 17.16 -18.02 -8.53
N ALA A 148 16.06 -17.77 -7.82
CA ALA A 148 15.12 -16.71 -8.19
C ALA A 148 15.77 -15.32 -8.13
N ALA A 149 16.59 -15.05 -7.11
CA ALA A 149 17.36 -13.82 -7.02
C ALA A 149 18.37 -13.69 -8.17
N THR A 150 19.09 -14.76 -8.50
CA THR A 150 20.01 -14.79 -9.66
C THR A 150 19.28 -14.57 -10.98
N ALA A 151 18.09 -15.14 -11.16
CA ALA A 151 17.29 -14.92 -12.36
C ALA A 151 16.92 -13.43 -12.50
N LEU A 152 16.46 -12.79 -11.43
CA LEU A 152 16.14 -11.35 -11.44
C LEU A 152 17.37 -10.49 -11.76
N GLU A 153 18.53 -10.79 -11.15
CA GLU A 153 19.77 -10.06 -11.41
C GLU A 153 20.19 -10.14 -12.88
N LEU A 154 20.12 -11.33 -13.48
CA LEU A 154 20.41 -11.53 -14.90
C LEU A 154 19.42 -10.77 -15.79
N ILE A 155 18.13 -10.82 -15.47
CA ILE A 155 17.11 -10.09 -16.23
C ILE A 155 17.36 -8.59 -16.17
N ILE A 156 17.66 -8.04 -15.00
CA ILE A 156 17.98 -6.62 -14.79
C ILE A 156 19.20 -6.24 -15.62
N ARG A 157 20.29 -7.03 -15.53
CA ARG A 157 21.54 -6.75 -16.24
C ARG A 157 21.40 -6.78 -17.76
N HIS A 158 20.56 -7.67 -18.30
CA HIS A 158 20.36 -7.85 -19.74
C HIS A 158 19.17 -7.04 -20.29
N SER A 159 18.54 -6.18 -19.48
CA SER A 159 17.44 -5.32 -19.92
C SER A 159 17.89 -3.87 -20.08
N PRO A 160 17.35 -3.13 -21.07
CA PRO A 160 17.35 -1.68 -21.02
C PRO A 160 16.70 -1.21 -19.70
N PRO A 161 17.31 -0.26 -18.96
CA PRO A 161 16.81 0.18 -17.66
C PRO A 161 15.34 0.62 -17.68
N SER A 162 14.94 1.46 -18.63
CA SER A 162 13.56 1.95 -18.75
C SER A 162 12.54 0.81 -18.90
N ASP A 163 12.88 -0.22 -19.69
CA ASP A 163 11.98 -1.32 -19.98
C ASP A 163 11.78 -2.23 -18.78
N ILE A 164 12.85 -2.56 -18.05
CA ILE A 164 12.75 -3.42 -16.87
C ILE A 164 12.04 -2.70 -15.73
N LEU A 165 12.29 -1.40 -15.54
CA LEU A 165 11.57 -0.61 -14.54
C LEU A 165 10.08 -0.59 -14.85
N ARG A 166 9.69 -0.34 -16.12
CA ARG A 166 8.28 -0.41 -16.54
C ARG A 166 7.69 -1.80 -16.30
N ALA A 167 8.40 -2.87 -16.67
CA ALA A 167 7.91 -4.24 -16.47
C ALA A 167 7.74 -4.59 -14.98
N VAL A 168 8.68 -4.19 -14.12
CA VAL A 168 8.61 -4.40 -12.67
C VAL A 168 7.45 -3.62 -12.04
N ILE A 169 7.14 -2.42 -12.54
CA ILE A 169 6.00 -1.59 -12.10
C ILE A 169 4.67 -2.20 -12.57
N GLU A 170 4.53 -2.46 -13.86
CA GLU A 170 3.27 -2.95 -14.47
C GLU A 170 2.88 -4.35 -13.97
N GLN A 171 3.88 -5.21 -13.74
CA GLN A 171 3.66 -6.53 -13.17
C GLN A 171 3.46 -6.52 -11.63
N GLY A 172 3.58 -5.37 -10.96
CA GLY A 172 3.35 -5.27 -9.51
C GLY A 172 4.43 -5.95 -8.65
N CYS A 173 5.64 -6.12 -9.18
CA CYS A 173 6.73 -6.80 -8.46
C CYS A 173 7.16 -6.02 -7.20
N ILE A 174 7.05 -4.70 -7.22
CA ILE A 174 7.37 -3.82 -6.07
C ILE A 174 6.44 -4.09 -4.89
N ILE A 175 5.16 -4.35 -5.17
CA ILE A 175 4.17 -4.72 -4.14
C ILE A 175 4.59 -6.02 -3.46
N ILE A 176 5.05 -7.00 -4.25
CA ILE A 176 5.56 -8.28 -3.73
C ILE A 176 6.78 -8.03 -2.82
N TYR A 177 7.76 -7.24 -3.27
CA TYR A 177 8.93 -6.94 -2.45
C TYR A 177 8.56 -6.24 -1.14
N GLY A 178 7.62 -5.29 -1.18
CA GLY A 178 7.09 -4.62 0.01
C GLY A 178 6.42 -5.60 0.97
N MET A 179 5.53 -6.47 0.48
CA MET A 179 4.87 -7.49 1.29
C MET A 179 5.87 -8.45 1.92
N LEU A 180 6.84 -8.94 1.15
CA LEU A 180 7.87 -9.86 1.64
C LEU A 180 8.73 -9.22 2.73
N LEU A 181 9.03 -7.92 2.64
CA LEU A 181 9.71 -7.18 3.71
C LEU A 181 8.88 -7.13 4.99
N SER A 182 7.59 -6.81 4.89
CA SER A 182 6.69 -6.75 6.05
C SER A 182 6.55 -8.12 6.73
N THR A 183 6.49 -9.22 5.97
CA THR A 183 6.42 -10.57 6.55
C THR A 183 7.76 -11.06 7.12
N SER A 184 8.88 -10.53 6.63
CA SER A 184 10.23 -10.97 7.04
C SER A 184 10.78 -10.21 8.25
N SER A 185 10.06 -9.21 8.78
CA SER A 185 10.51 -8.47 9.98
C SER A 185 10.50 -9.33 11.25
N GLY A 186 9.80 -10.47 11.24
CA GLY A 186 9.84 -11.48 12.29
C GLY A 186 10.97 -12.50 12.07
N ALA A 187 12.22 -12.10 12.36
CA ALA A 187 13.43 -12.90 12.68
C ALA A 187 13.80 -14.19 11.88
N THR A 188 13.03 -14.65 10.90
CA THR A 188 13.13 -16.03 10.38
C THR A 188 13.85 -16.13 9.02
N LYS A 189 13.99 -15.05 8.26
CA LYS A 189 14.69 -15.04 6.94
C LYS A 189 15.40 -13.71 6.62
N PRO A 190 16.57 -13.41 7.24
CA PRO A 190 17.28 -12.15 7.02
C PRO A 190 17.76 -11.94 5.58
N ALA A 191 18.12 -13.02 4.86
CA ALA A 191 18.57 -12.96 3.47
C ALA A 191 17.48 -12.46 2.52
N VAL A 192 16.24 -12.96 2.66
CA VAL A 192 15.08 -12.53 1.84
C VAL A 192 14.82 -11.04 2.05
N ALA A 193 14.86 -10.60 3.32
CA ALA A 193 14.67 -9.20 3.66
C ALA A 193 15.78 -8.30 3.11
N ALA A 194 17.02 -8.79 3.02
CA ALA A 194 18.13 -8.06 2.42
C ALA A 194 17.97 -7.95 0.89
N SER A 195 17.63 -9.06 0.21
CA SER A 195 17.38 -9.06 -1.24
C SER A 195 16.23 -8.15 -1.65
N CYS A 196 15.08 -8.23 -0.95
CA CYS A 196 13.93 -7.37 -1.23
C CYS A 196 14.25 -5.89 -0.95
N ARG A 197 15.02 -5.58 0.11
CA ARG A 197 15.51 -4.21 0.38
C ARG A 197 16.41 -3.69 -0.73
N SER A 198 17.36 -4.51 -1.19
CA SER A 198 18.27 -4.16 -2.28
C SER A 198 17.51 -3.85 -3.57
N LEU A 199 16.58 -4.74 -3.97
CA LEU A 199 15.74 -4.54 -5.15
C LEU A 199 14.87 -3.27 -5.03
N LEU A 200 14.24 -3.04 -3.88
CA LEU A 200 13.44 -1.85 -3.67
C LEU A 200 14.28 -0.57 -3.72
N ASN A 201 15.47 -0.55 -3.14
CA ASN A 201 16.37 0.60 -3.21
C ASN A 201 16.81 0.87 -4.65
N TRP A 202 17.24 -0.18 -5.36
CA TRP A 202 17.62 -0.08 -6.77
C TRP A 202 16.49 0.50 -7.64
N VAL A 203 15.27 -0.07 -7.58
CA VAL A 203 14.15 0.47 -8.37
C VAL A 203 13.81 1.91 -7.97
N THR A 204 13.84 2.22 -6.68
CA THR A 204 13.55 3.57 -6.18
C THR A 204 14.55 4.59 -6.72
N GLU A 205 15.84 4.27 -6.73
CA GLU A 205 16.87 5.15 -7.26
C GLU A 205 16.73 5.28 -8.79
N GLU A 206 16.64 4.17 -9.52
CA GLU A 206 16.58 4.18 -10.98
C GLU A 206 15.33 4.87 -11.54
N VAL A 207 14.16 4.71 -10.90
CA VAL A 207 12.94 5.44 -11.31
C VAL A 207 13.10 6.94 -11.06
N ALA A 208 13.76 7.34 -9.97
CA ALA A 208 14.05 8.74 -9.69
C ALA A 208 14.99 9.36 -10.74
N TRP A 209 15.96 8.59 -11.26
CA TRP A 209 16.83 9.02 -12.36
C TRP A 209 16.12 9.06 -13.72
N GLN A 210 15.10 8.23 -13.92
CA GLN A 210 14.40 8.07 -15.19
C GLN A 210 12.94 8.53 -15.11
N SER A 211 12.73 9.84 -14.97
CA SER A 211 11.39 10.44 -14.84
C SER A 211 10.41 10.04 -15.96
N GLY A 212 10.90 9.74 -17.17
CA GLY A 212 10.09 9.22 -18.28
C GLY A 212 9.38 7.89 -17.99
N VAL A 213 9.88 7.08 -17.06
CA VAL A 213 9.24 5.83 -16.62
C VAL A 213 7.95 6.12 -15.86
N VAL A 214 7.93 7.18 -15.04
CA VAL A 214 6.72 7.61 -14.31
C VAL A 214 5.64 8.03 -15.31
N ALA A 215 5.98 8.94 -16.23
CA ALA A 215 5.05 9.40 -17.27
C ALA A 215 4.52 8.24 -18.13
N ALA A 216 5.38 7.32 -18.57
CA ALA A 216 4.97 6.16 -19.35
C ALA A 216 4.05 5.22 -18.56
N SER A 217 4.31 5.01 -17.27
CA SER A 217 3.47 4.17 -16.41
C SER A 217 2.09 4.79 -16.21
N LEU A 218 2.00 6.12 -16.08
CA LEU A 218 0.72 6.83 -15.99
C LEU A 218 -0.06 6.76 -17.30
N GLN A 219 0.62 6.88 -18.45
CA GLN A 219 0.00 6.68 -19.74
C GLN A 219 -0.57 5.26 -19.90
N SER A 220 0.09 4.24 -19.34
CA SER A 220 -0.45 2.87 -19.28
C SER A 220 -1.73 2.77 -18.46
N ILE A 221 -1.91 3.57 -17.39
CA ILE A 221 -3.17 3.62 -16.63
C ILE A 221 -4.28 4.20 -17.50
N LEU A 222 -4.03 5.37 -18.11
CA LEU A 222 -5.01 6.12 -18.90
C LEU A 222 -5.47 5.37 -20.16
N SER A 223 -4.56 4.60 -20.77
CA SER A 223 -4.84 3.87 -22.02
C SER A 223 -5.40 2.47 -21.82
N SER A 224 -5.29 1.91 -20.61
CA SER A 224 -5.70 0.54 -20.31
C SER A 224 -7.07 0.49 -19.66
N THR A 225 -7.90 -0.49 -20.06
CA THR A 225 -9.15 -0.84 -19.37
C THR A 225 -8.94 -1.93 -18.30
N ASN A 226 -7.72 -2.42 -18.13
CA ASN A 226 -7.41 -3.48 -17.19
C ASN A 226 -7.21 -2.92 -15.78
N VAL A 227 -8.23 -3.07 -14.93
CA VAL A 227 -8.24 -2.60 -13.54
C VAL A 227 -7.09 -3.20 -12.72
N LEU A 228 -6.68 -4.45 -12.96
CA LEU A 228 -5.55 -5.07 -12.27
C LEU A 228 -4.22 -4.41 -12.63
N LEU A 229 -4.02 -4.06 -13.90
CA LEU A 229 -2.85 -3.33 -14.35
C LEU A 229 -2.81 -1.94 -13.72
N GLN A 230 -3.94 -1.21 -13.77
CA GLN A 230 -4.06 0.13 -13.16
C GLN A 230 -3.73 0.06 -11.66
N LYS A 231 -4.30 -0.92 -10.95
CA LYS A 231 -4.02 -1.16 -9.52
C LYS A 231 -2.55 -1.45 -9.26
N ASN A 232 -1.91 -2.31 -10.04
CA ASN A 232 -0.49 -2.64 -9.88
C ASN A 232 0.39 -1.39 -10.04
N ILE A 233 0.13 -0.59 -11.08
CA ILE A 233 0.91 0.61 -11.35
C ILE A 233 0.71 1.63 -10.22
N LEU A 234 -0.52 1.94 -9.85
CA LEU A 234 -0.82 2.93 -8.81
C LEU A 234 -0.23 2.57 -7.45
N LEU A 235 -0.42 1.33 -6.99
CA LEU A 235 0.14 0.86 -5.72
C LEU A 235 1.66 0.86 -5.76
N THR A 236 2.25 0.50 -6.89
CA THR A 236 3.70 0.52 -7.06
C THR A 236 4.26 1.95 -7.00
N LEU A 237 3.68 2.87 -7.77
CA LEU A 237 4.10 4.28 -7.78
C LEU A 237 3.93 4.92 -6.40
N GLN A 238 2.87 4.58 -5.67
CA GLN A 238 2.69 5.03 -4.29
C GLN A 238 3.82 4.54 -3.37
N ILE A 239 4.15 3.24 -3.39
CA ILE A 239 5.26 2.68 -2.60
C ILE A 239 6.58 3.39 -2.94
N LEU A 240 6.82 3.70 -4.22
CA LEU A 240 8.04 4.40 -4.65
C LEU A 240 8.05 5.88 -4.22
N ALA A 241 6.95 6.61 -4.38
CA ALA A 241 6.82 8.03 -4.00
C ALA A 241 7.02 8.27 -2.50
N GLN A 242 6.68 7.28 -1.68
CA GLN A 242 6.95 7.30 -0.24
C GLN A 242 8.43 7.15 0.11
N ARG A 243 9.20 6.53 -0.78
CA ARG A 243 10.63 6.25 -0.56
C ARG A 243 11.54 7.31 -1.18
N ASN A 244 11.04 8.11 -2.13
CA ASN A 244 11.85 9.08 -2.85
C ASN A 244 11.06 10.34 -3.24
N ALA A 245 11.58 11.49 -2.83
CA ALA A 245 10.97 12.80 -3.10
C ALA A 245 10.96 13.17 -4.59
N ALA A 246 11.97 12.79 -5.38
CA ALA A 246 12.00 13.11 -6.81
C ALA A 246 10.88 12.38 -7.58
N ILE A 247 10.55 11.15 -7.20
CA ILE A 247 9.40 10.42 -7.76
C ILE A 247 8.10 11.12 -7.37
N ARG A 248 8.02 11.61 -6.13
CA ARG A 248 6.88 12.37 -5.64
C ARG A 248 6.64 13.64 -6.44
N GLU A 249 7.68 14.43 -6.67
CA GLU A 249 7.59 15.64 -7.50
C GLU A 249 7.23 15.28 -8.95
N ALA A 250 7.81 14.22 -9.52
CA ALA A 250 7.44 13.77 -10.86
C ALA A 250 5.97 13.35 -10.98
N LEU A 251 5.37 12.78 -9.93
CA LEU A 251 3.93 12.47 -9.90
C LEU A 251 3.06 13.71 -9.75
N LYS A 252 3.53 14.75 -9.04
CA LYS A 252 2.84 16.05 -8.96
C LYS A 252 2.84 16.75 -10.32
N ASP A 253 3.99 16.75 -11.00
CA ASP A 253 4.15 17.37 -12.32
C ASP A 253 3.24 16.73 -13.39
N GLN A 254 2.86 15.47 -13.21
CA GLN A 254 2.00 14.71 -14.12
C GLN A 254 0.52 14.73 -13.71
N ASP A 255 0.13 15.53 -12.70
CA ASP A 255 -1.24 15.66 -12.19
C ASP A 255 -1.94 14.31 -11.91
N VAL A 256 -1.19 13.36 -11.36
CA VAL A 256 -1.70 12.01 -11.04
C VAL A 256 -2.84 12.03 -10.03
N GLY A 257 -2.89 13.11 -9.24
CA GLY A 257 -3.71 13.23 -8.05
C GLY A 257 -5.22 13.19 -8.28
N THR A 258 -5.71 13.45 -9.49
CA THR A 258 -7.15 13.68 -9.67
C THR A 258 -7.82 12.79 -10.70
N GLU A 259 -7.43 12.74 -11.97
CA GLU A 259 -8.28 12.05 -12.97
C GLU A 259 -8.01 10.54 -13.08
N ALA A 260 -6.73 10.13 -13.26
CA ALA A 260 -6.37 8.73 -13.46
C ALA A 260 -6.65 7.86 -12.21
N LEU A 261 -6.32 8.39 -11.03
CA LEU A 261 -6.52 7.71 -9.76
C LEU A 261 -8.00 7.62 -9.38
N VAL A 262 -8.78 8.69 -9.55
CA VAL A 262 -10.22 8.66 -9.28
C VAL A 262 -10.91 7.66 -10.21
N THR A 263 -10.54 7.66 -11.50
CA THR A 263 -11.09 6.70 -12.47
C THR A 263 -10.78 5.26 -12.07
N ALA A 264 -9.54 4.96 -11.69
CA ALA A 264 -9.15 3.62 -11.27
C ALA A 264 -9.83 3.18 -9.95
N ILE A 265 -9.96 4.10 -8.97
CA ILE A 265 -10.67 3.84 -7.71
C ILE A 265 -12.16 3.58 -7.96
N GLN A 266 -12.78 4.38 -8.84
CA GLN A 266 -14.19 4.23 -9.18
C GLN A 266 -14.45 2.90 -9.90
N ALA A 267 -13.56 2.49 -10.81
CA ALA A 267 -13.65 1.26 -11.58
C ALA A 267 -13.45 -0.04 -10.77
N ASP A 268 -12.92 0.02 -9.54
CA ASP A 268 -12.74 -1.15 -8.69
C ASP A 268 -13.98 -1.40 -7.81
N ASP A 269 -14.93 -2.20 -8.29
CA ASP A 269 -16.21 -2.47 -7.61
C ASP A 269 -16.08 -2.92 -6.14
N GLU A 270 -15.06 -3.73 -5.82
CA GLU A 270 -14.84 -4.26 -4.47
C GLU A 270 -14.04 -3.30 -3.56
N ALA A 271 -13.68 -2.11 -4.05
CA ALA A 271 -12.83 -1.14 -3.36
C ALA A 271 -11.46 -1.71 -2.92
N GLY A 272 -10.96 -2.77 -3.58
CA GLY A 272 -9.72 -3.45 -3.21
C GLY A 272 -8.47 -2.57 -3.34
N LEU A 273 -8.44 -1.68 -4.32
CA LEU A 273 -7.45 -0.62 -4.52
C LEU A 273 -7.54 0.39 -3.39
N SER A 274 -8.74 0.89 -3.06
CA SER A 274 -8.95 1.82 -1.95
C SER A 274 -8.47 1.25 -0.62
N VAL A 275 -8.81 0.01 -0.32
CA VAL A 275 -8.35 -0.72 0.88
C VAL A 275 -6.82 -0.78 0.92
N SER A 276 -6.18 -1.03 -0.22
CA SER A 276 -4.73 -1.15 -0.32
C SER A 276 -4.04 0.21 -0.15
N LEU A 277 -4.53 1.26 -0.83
CA LEU A 277 -4.05 2.64 -0.73
C LEU A 277 -4.15 3.16 0.72
N LEU A 278 -5.32 2.95 1.36
CA LEU A 278 -5.57 3.36 2.75
C LEU A 278 -4.75 2.53 3.76
N SER A 279 -4.54 1.24 3.51
CA SER A 279 -3.67 0.43 4.36
C SER A 279 -2.21 0.87 4.27
N ILE A 280 -1.75 1.27 3.07
CA ILE A 280 -0.43 1.85 2.87
C ILE A 280 -0.31 3.19 3.61
N CYS A 281 -1.34 4.06 3.53
CA CYS A 281 -1.42 5.30 4.31
C CYS A 281 -1.10 5.08 5.79
N LEU A 282 -1.80 4.12 6.42
CA LEU A 282 -1.62 3.82 7.84
C LEU A 282 -0.20 3.40 8.20
N ASN A 283 0.43 2.56 7.39
CA ASN A 283 1.79 2.07 7.64
C ASN A 283 2.83 3.19 7.56
N CYS A 284 2.54 4.25 6.82
CA CYS A 284 3.43 5.39 6.63
C CYS A 284 3.25 6.46 7.71
N CYS A 285 2.01 6.63 8.18
CA CYS A 285 1.68 7.68 9.14
C CYS A 285 1.93 7.29 10.61
N ASP A 286 2.31 6.03 10.90
CA ASP A 286 2.64 5.56 12.27
C ASP A 286 3.82 6.30 12.93
N LYS A 287 4.57 7.12 12.17
CA LYS A 287 5.68 7.93 12.69
C LYS A 287 5.31 9.36 13.09
N TYR A 288 4.09 9.84 12.81
CA TYR A 288 3.66 11.14 13.29
C TYR A 288 3.19 11.01 14.73
N SER A 289 4.16 11.13 15.65
CA SER A 289 3.91 11.34 17.07
C SER A 289 2.87 12.45 17.24
N THR A 290 1.72 12.07 17.75
CA THR A 290 0.52 12.87 17.96
C THR A 290 0.66 13.78 19.17
N LEU A 291 1.80 14.46 19.26
CA LEU A 291 2.10 15.37 20.33
C LEU A 291 1.93 16.78 19.78
N LYS A 292 0.80 17.40 20.11
CA LYS A 292 0.72 18.86 20.18
C LYS A 292 1.59 19.26 21.39
N ILE A 293 2.92 19.10 21.29
CA ILE A 293 3.85 19.72 22.23
C ILE A 293 3.79 21.20 21.87
N GLU A 294 2.86 21.89 22.50
CA GLU A 294 3.03 23.32 22.69
C GLU A 294 4.27 23.49 23.55
N GLY A 295 5.20 24.31 23.07
CA GLY A 295 6.42 24.67 23.79
C GLY A 295 6.05 25.14 25.18
N TYR A 296 6.43 24.34 26.18
CA TYR A 296 6.49 24.78 27.56
C TYR A 296 7.67 25.74 27.64
N ASP A 297 7.45 27.03 27.35
CA ASP A 297 8.39 28.06 27.72
C ASP A 297 8.40 28.08 29.24
N GLY A 298 9.46 27.52 29.83
CA GLY A 298 9.69 27.36 31.26
C GLY A 298 9.91 28.69 31.99
N ARG A 299 9.09 29.71 31.75
CA ARG A 299 8.90 30.81 32.68
C ARG A 299 7.70 30.47 33.56
N SER A 300 8.03 29.89 34.73
CA SER A 300 7.14 29.93 35.88
C SER A 300 6.68 31.39 36.06
N PRO A 301 5.37 31.69 36.01
CA PRO A 301 4.92 32.98 36.49
C PRO A 301 5.27 33.02 37.98
N GLU A 302 5.97 34.09 38.37
CA GLU A 302 6.22 34.38 39.77
C GLU A 302 4.90 34.29 40.54
N ASN A 303 4.93 33.58 41.66
CA ASN A 303 3.81 33.42 42.57
C ASN A 303 3.32 34.79 43.06
N GLY A 304 2.36 35.37 42.36
CA GLY A 304 1.45 36.36 42.90
C GLY A 304 0.20 35.66 43.41
N ASP A 305 -0.09 35.84 44.70
CA ASP A 305 -1.38 35.48 45.31
C ASP A 305 -2.51 36.24 44.60
N GLU A 306 -3.04 35.67 43.51
CA GLU A 306 -4.24 36.15 42.84
C GLU A 306 -5.33 35.09 42.99
N GLY A 307 -6.34 35.41 43.81
CA GLY A 307 -7.44 34.52 44.17
C GLY A 307 -8.24 33.94 42.99
N GLU A 308 -9.16 33.04 43.31
CA GLU A 308 -10.14 32.42 42.42
C GLU A 308 -11.06 33.45 41.75
N TYR A 309 -10.54 34.20 40.77
CA TYR A 309 -11.35 35.12 39.99
C TYR A 309 -12.12 34.36 38.90
N ILE A 310 -13.43 34.58 38.86
CA ILE A 310 -14.34 34.05 37.84
C ILE A 310 -14.37 35.02 36.66
N ILE A 311 -14.07 34.50 35.48
CA ILE A 311 -14.15 35.21 34.20
C ILE A 311 -15.48 34.85 33.52
N GLN A 312 -16.12 35.84 32.90
CA GLN A 312 -17.30 35.63 32.05
C GLN A 312 -16.88 35.60 30.58
N LEU A 313 -17.22 34.53 29.87
CA LEU A 313 -16.91 34.29 28.47
C LEU A 313 -18.16 34.54 27.63
N CYS A 314 -18.06 35.39 26.61
CA CYS A 314 -19.15 35.70 25.70
C CYS A 314 -19.25 34.68 24.57
N CYS A 315 -20.45 34.10 24.40
CA CYS A 315 -20.76 33.06 23.42
C CYS A 315 -21.57 33.62 22.24
N ALA A 316 -21.77 32.81 21.18
CA ALA A 316 -22.42 33.24 19.93
C ALA A 316 -23.90 33.59 20.07
N ASP A 317 -24.58 32.96 21.03
CA ASP A 317 -25.97 33.22 21.42
C ASP A 317 -26.11 34.47 22.32
N GLY A 318 -25.00 35.15 22.64
CA GLY A 318 -24.98 36.29 23.55
C GLY A 318 -25.04 35.89 25.02
N GLU A 319 -25.01 34.59 25.35
CA GLU A 319 -24.95 34.12 26.72
C GLU A 319 -23.52 34.18 27.28
N LEU A 320 -23.43 34.31 28.61
CA LEU A 320 -22.19 34.44 29.35
C LEU A 320 -21.91 33.18 30.17
N VAL A 321 -20.82 32.48 29.84
CA VAL A 321 -20.36 31.29 30.56
C VAL A 321 -19.31 31.67 31.59
N LYS A 322 -19.44 31.20 32.83
CA LYS A 322 -18.52 31.50 33.94
C LYS A 322 -17.42 30.44 34.02
N ALA A 323 -16.16 30.88 34.11
CA ALA A 323 -15.01 29.99 34.19
C ALA A 323 -13.97 30.49 35.22
N ALA A 324 -13.30 29.58 35.92
CA ALA A 324 -12.20 29.93 36.80
C ALA A 324 -10.96 30.32 35.98
N ALA A 325 -10.40 31.51 36.25
CA ALA A 325 -9.22 32.00 35.53
C ALA A 325 -8.01 31.05 35.64
N ALA A 326 -7.83 30.42 36.81
CA ALA A 326 -6.74 29.48 37.06
C ALA A 326 -6.76 28.28 36.09
N LEU A 327 -7.94 27.64 35.94
CA LEU A 327 -8.13 26.50 35.04
C LEU A 327 -7.93 26.88 33.57
N LEU A 328 -8.36 28.08 33.17
CA LEU A 328 -8.14 28.58 31.82
C LEU A 328 -6.65 28.84 31.55
N ARG A 329 -5.89 29.42 32.49
CA ARG A 329 -4.44 29.63 32.32
C ARG A 329 -3.67 28.30 32.25
N GLU A 330 -4.09 27.31 33.03
CA GLU A 330 -3.42 26.01 33.09
C GLU A 330 -3.64 25.16 31.82
N HIS A 331 -4.84 25.20 31.24
CA HIS A 331 -5.25 24.26 30.20
C HIS A 331 -5.52 24.88 28.83
N THR A 332 -5.31 26.19 28.67
CA THR A 332 -5.66 26.93 27.45
C THR A 332 -4.69 28.09 27.20
N ASN A 333 -4.63 28.56 25.96
CA ASN A 333 -3.88 29.77 25.59
C ASN A 333 -4.74 31.04 25.56
N VAL A 334 -5.99 30.95 26.01
CA VAL A 334 -7.00 32.01 25.89
C VAL A 334 -6.63 33.28 26.64
N LEU A 335 -5.94 33.13 27.77
CA LEU A 335 -5.50 34.25 28.61
C LEU A 335 -4.03 34.64 28.35
N ARG A 336 -3.38 34.02 27.36
CA ARG A 336 -1.98 34.28 27.02
C ARG A 336 -1.93 35.53 26.12
N GLY A 337 -1.50 36.67 26.67
CA GLY A 337 -1.41 37.95 25.95
C GLY A 337 -2.54 38.95 26.25
N THR A 338 -3.52 38.60 27.08
CA THR A 338 -4.44 39.59 27.66
C THR A 338 -3.70 40.33 28.77
N ASN A 339 -3.13 41.49 28.45
CA ASN A 339 -2.51 42.36 29.46
C ASN A 339 -3.54 42.68 30.55
N SER A 340 -3.20 42.45 31.81
CA SER A 340 -4.07 42.73 32.97
C SER A 340 -4.26 44.22 33.26
N GLU A 341 -3.70 45.10 32.42
CA GLU A 341 -3.78 46.55 32.55
C GLU A 341 -4.97 47.09 31.77
N GLY A 342 -5.99 47.59 32.48
CA GLY A 342 -7.04 48.43 31.90
C GLY A 342 -8.47 47.94 32.14
N SER A 343 -8.98 48.20 33.34
CA SER A 343 -10.38 48.51 33.71
C SER A 343 -10.62 48.06 35.15
N GLN A 344 -10.13 48.88 36.09
CA GLN A 344 -10.77 48.98 37.39
C GLN A 344 -12.00 49.85 37.17
N ASP A 345 -13.16 49.24 36.93
CA ASP A 345 -14.42 49.91 37.25
C ASP A 345 -14.67 49.72 38.74
N PRO A 346 -14.72 50.80 39.54
CA PRO A 346 -15.07 50.73 40.93
C PRO A 346 -16.59 50.73 41.01
N GLU A 347 -17.20 49.56 41.20
CA GLU A 347 -18.41 49.35 42.03
C GLU A 347 -19.04 47.97 41.72
N GLY A 348 -18.94 47.06 42.70
CA GLY A 348 -20.08 46.21 43.06
C GLY A 348 -20.50 45.03 42.16
N SER A 349 -19.69 44.54 41.22
CA SER A 349 -20.00 43.26 40.54
C SER A 349 -18.85 42.26 40.63
N THR A 350 -19.15 41.10 41.21
CA THR A 350 -18.25 39.99 41.55
C THR A 350 -17.82 39.18 40.32
N GLY A 351 -17.28 39.84 39.30
CA GLY A 351 -16.72 39.17 38.12
C GLY A 351 -16.18 40.17 37.08
N ARG A 352 -14.89 40.09 36.77
CA ARG A 352 -14.29 40.85 35.68
C ARG A 352 -14.75 40.21 34.37
N SER A 353 -15.66 40.87 33.66
CA SER A 353 -16.08 40.43 32.32
C SER A 353 -14.93 40.64 31.34
N VAL A 354 -14.29 39.57 30.89
CA VAL A 354 -13.29 39.62 29.82
C VAL A 354 -13.96 39.12 28.57
N VAL A 355 -14.26 40.03 27.63
CA VAL A 355 -14.83 39.67 26.35
C VAL A 355 -13.74 39.05 25.48
N ILE A 356 -13.74 37.73 25.38
CA ILE A 356 -12.80 36.98 24.55
C ILE A 356 -13.42 36.79 23.17
N ALA A 357 -13.06 37.66 22.23
CA ALA A 357 -13.64 37.70 20.89
C ALA A 357 -13.49 36.40 20.07
N SER A 358 -12.61 35.48 20.46
CA SER A 358 -12.46 34.18 19.79
C SER A 358 -13.55 33.18 20.17
N LEU A 359 -14.25 33.36 21.29
CA LEU A 359 -15.28 32.46 21.79
C LEU A 359 -16.70 32.82 21.33
N SER A 360 -16.91 34.02 20.81
CA SER A 360 -18.21 34.52 20.33
C SER A 360 -18.75 33.80 19.08
N LYS A 361 -18.07 32.77 18.60
CA LYS A 361 -18.48 31.93 17.46
C LYS A 361 -19.06 30.58 17.89
N PHE A 362 -18.99 30.25 19.18
CA PHE A 362 -19.41 28.96 19.72
C PHE A 362 -20.66 29.10 20.58
N GLN A 363 -21.53 28.09 20.57
CA GLN A 363 -22.73 28.03 21.39
C GLN A 363 -22.38 27.95 22.88
N SER A 364 -23.20 28.56 23.74
CA SER A 364 -22.97 28.56 25.19
C SER A 364 -22.89 27.15 25.76
N SER A 365 -23.71 26.22 25.22
CA SER A 365 -23.66 24.81 25.60
C SER A 365 -22.29 24.21 25.36
N SER A 366 -21.68 24.44 24.20
CA SER A 366 -20.37 23.86 23.85
C SER A 366 -19.24 24.48 24.66
N VAL A 367 -19.32 25.79 24.94
CA VAL A 367 -18.39 26.47 25.86
C VAL A 367 -18.55 25.93 27.28
N GLN A 368 -19.77 25.70 27.76
CA GLN A 368 -20.02 25.13 29.08
C GLN A 368 -19.43 23.72 29.22
N HIS A 369 -19.69 22.83 28.25
CA HIS A 369 -19.07 21.50 28.25
C HIS A 369 -17.55 21.59 28.30
N PHE A 370 -16.94 22.52 27.57
CA PHE A 370 -15.50 22.75 27.64
C PHE A 370 -15.01 23.17 29.02
N ILE A 371 -15.71 24.09 29.69
CA ILE A 371 -15.34 24.51 31.05
C ILE A 371 -15.48 23.36 32.04
N ASP A 372 -16.55 22.56 31.93
CA ASP A 372 -16.80 21.41 32.78
C ASP A 372 -15.70 20.33 32.62
N LEU A 373 -15.09 20.23 31.43
CA LEU A 373 -13.97 19.31 31.17
C LEU A 373 -12.66 19.70 31.84
N LEU A 374 -12.43 20.98 32.10
CA LEU A 374 -11.15 21.48 32.60
C LEU A 374 -10.75 20.89 33.96
N PRO A 375 -11.63 20.76 34.97
CA PRO A 375 -11.28 20.14 36.25
C PRO A 375 -11.28 18.59 36.22
N MET A 376 -11.90 17.97 35.21
CA MET A 376 -12.07 16.51 35.18
C MET A 376 -10.77 15.75 34.90
N ALA A 377 -10.63 14.54 35.45
CA ALA A 377 -9.59 13.62 35.03
C ALA A 377 -9.84 13.15 33.59
N GLN A 378 -8.78 12.75 32.87
CA GLN A 378 -8.88 12.43 31.44
C GLN A 378 -9.89 11.31 31.13
N LEU A 379 -9.94 10.25 31.93
CA LEU A 379 -10.88 9.15 31.72
C LEU A 379 -12.33 9.59 31.93
N ASP A 380 -12.60 10.31 33.02
CA ASP A 380 -13.93 10.81 33.36
C ASP A 380 -14.45 11.81 32.31
N ALA A 381 -13.55 12.68 31.83
CA ALA A 381 -13.82 13.62 30.75
C ALA A 381 -14.24 12.90 29.45
N VAL A 382 -13.55 11.81 29.09
CA VAL A 382 -13.89 11.03 27.90
C VAL A 382 -15.24 10.32 28.10
N ASP A 383 -15.50 9.75 29.27
CA ASP A 383 -16.77 9.09 29.57
C ASP A 383 -17.95 10.07 29.55
N PHE A 384 -17.76 11.28 30.09
CA PHE A 384 -18.72 12.37 30.04
C PHE A 384 -19.08 12.75 28.60
N LEU A 385 -18.08 13.02 27.76
CA LEU A 385 -18.30 13.39 26.36
C LEU A 385 -18.89 12.26 25.53
N THR A 386 -18.49 11.01 25.80
CA THR A 386 -19.03 9.83 25.09
C THR A 386 -20.53 9.67 25.34
N LYS A 387 -21.01 10.00 26.56
CA LYS A 387 -22.42 9.93 26.94
C LYS A 387 -23.30 10.95 26.22
N LEU A 388 -22.73 12.04 25.71
CA LEU A 388 -23.50 13.05 24.95
C LEU A 388 -24.05 12.47 23.65
N GLN A 389 -23.39 11.46 23.06
CA GLN A 389 -23.77 10.81 21.79
C GLN A 389 -24.11 11.79 20.64
N SER A 390 -23.59 13.01 20.71
CA SER A 390 -23.87 14.09 19.76
C SER A 390 -22.62 14.42 18.96
N PHE A 391 -22.58 13.96 17.71
CA PHE A 391 -21.46 14.28 16.80
C PHE A 391 -21.29 15.80 16.59
N PRO A 392 -22.35 16.61 16.35
CA PRO A 392 -22.21 18.06 16.18
C PRO A 392 -21.57 18.76 17.38
N THR A 393 -21.95 18.38 18.59
CA THR A 393 -21.38 18.95 19.83
C THR A 393 -19.89 18.61 19.95
N LEU A 394 -19.49 17.38 19.60
CA LEU A 394 -18.08 16.97 19.62
C LEU A 394 -17.26 17.66 18.52
N GLN A 395 -17.84 17.93 17.34
CA GLN A 395 -17.20 18.72 16.29
C GLN A 395 -16.93 20.15 16.76
N GLU A 396 -17.94 20.79 17.35
CA GLU A 396 -17.82 22.16 17.86
C GLU A 396 -16.78 22.24 18.99
N LEU A 397 -16.74 21.25 19.90
CA LEU A 397 -15.72 21.15 20.94
C LEU A 397 -14.30 21.00 20.40
N LEU A 398 -14.11 20.26 19.30
CA LEU A 398 -12.80 20.15 18.65
C LEU A 398 -12.36 21.47 18.01
N HIS A 399 -13.27 22.17 17.32
CA HIS A 399 -12.98 23.51 16.78
C HIS A 399 -12.66 24.51 17.88
N LEU A 400 -13.41 24.46 18.98
CA LEU A 400 -13.15 25.27 20.16
C LEU A 400 -11.78 24.94 20.76
N ALA A 401 -11.46 23.66 20.96
CA ALA A 401 -10.15 23.22 21.46
C ALA A 401 -8.99 23.72 20.59
N ASN A 402 -9.17 23.75 19.27
CA ASN A 402 -8.17 24.31 18.35
C ASN A 402 -8.02 25.82 18.54
N THR A 403 -9.14 26.53 18.60
CA THR A 403 -9.21 28.00 18.71
C THR A 403 -8.61 28.50 20.03
N VAL A 404 -8.87 27.77 21.12
CA VAL A 404 -8.41 28.11 22.47
C VAL A 404 -7.04 27.54 22.81
N GLY A 405 -6.46 26.70 21.93
CA GLY A 405 -5.19 26.03 22.19
C GLY A 405 -5.23 25.07 23.38
N SER A 406 -6.35 24.35 23.59
CA SER A 406 -6.47 23.40 24.70
C SER A 406 -6.12 21.98 24.29
N ALA A 407 -4.92 21.51 24.64
CA ALA A 407 -4.50 20.14 24.40
C ALA A 407 -5.40 19.11 25.13
N LYS A 408 -5.84 19.44 26.35
CA LYS A 408 -6.73 18.57 27.14
C LYS A 408 -8.06 18.33 26.41
N CYS A 409 -8.76 19.40 26.04
CA CYS A 409 -10.03 19.31 25.30
C CYS A 409 -9.84 18.62 23.94
N TRP A 410 -8.73 18.91 23.25
CA TRP A 410 -8.39 18.28 21.98
C TRP A 410 -8.29 16.74 22.11
N HIS A 411 -7.52 16.25 23.08
CA HIS A 411 -7.31 14.80 23.27
C HIS A 411 -8.53 14.08 23.82
N THR A 412 -9.27 14.68 24.77
CA THR A 412 -10.48 14.07 25.35
C THR A 412 -11.59 13.98 24.31
N THR A 413 -11.84 15.05 23.56
CA THR A 413 -12.87 15.08 22.50
C THR A 413 -12.53 14.12 21.37
N THR A 414 -11.25 14.02 20.97
CA THR A 414 -10.79 13.03 19.98
C THR A 414 -11.04 11.60 20.45
N SER A 415 -10.76 11.32 21.73
CA SER A 415 -10.97 10.00 22.32
C SER A 415 -12.46 9.66 22.41
N ALA A 416 -13.31 10.64 22.75
CA ALA A 416 -14.76 10.48 22.75
C ALA A 416 -15.30 10.20 21.34
N LEU A 417 -14.85 10.96 20.33
CA LEU A 417 -15.19 10.74 18.92
C LEU A 417 -14.83 9.32 18.44
N CYS A 418 -13.66 8.81 18.86
CA CYS A 418 -13.27 7.43 18.55
C CYS A 418 -14.21 6.38 19.19
N ARG A 419 -14.82 6.67 20.34
CA ARG A 419 -15.74 5.76 21.04
C ARG A 419 -17.17 5.80 20.50
N VAL A 420 -17.61 6.94 19.99
CA VAL A 420 -18.94 7.10 19.37
C VAL A 420 -18.94 6.81 17.86
N MET A 421 -17.80 6.39 17.32
CA MET A 421 -17.65 6.00 15.92
C MET A 421 -18.38 4.69 15.64
N THR A 422 -19.15 4.69 14.56
CA THR A 422 -20.03 3.60 14.13
C THR A 422 -19.91 3.42 12.62
N ALA A 423 -20.44 2.30 12.10
CA ALA A 423 -20.47 2.04 10.66
C ALA A 423 -21.20 3.12 9.85
N SER A 424 -22.14 3.85 10.47
CA SER A 424 -22.94 4.88 9.81
C SER A 424 -22.35 6.29 9.85
N ASN A 425 -21.44 6.61 10.77
CA ASN A 425 -20.93 7.98 10.95
C ASN A 425 -19.41 8.13 10.80
N TRP A 426 -18.65 7.04 10.63
CA TRP A 426 -17.18 7.12 10.54
C TRP A 426 -16.71 7.95 9.35
N LEU A 427 -17.43 7.92 8.23
CA LEU A 427 -17.08 8.68 7.04
C LEU A 427 -17.30 10.18 7.26
N ASP A 428 -18.36 10.57 7.96
CA ASP A 428 -18.62 11.97 8.32
C ASP A 428 -17.54 12.49 9.28
N ILE A 429 -17.15 11.68 10.27
CA ILE A 429 -16.03 11.98 11.17
C ILE A 429 -14.72 12.10 10.39
N PHE A 430 -14.49 11.20 9.42
CA PHE A 430 -13.32 11.23 8.56
C PHE A 430 -13.26 12.50 7.69
N HIS A 431 -14.39 12.88 7.07
CA HIS A 431 -14.48 14.08 6.25
C HIS A 431 -14.16 15.31 7.09
N PHE A 432 -14.86 15.48 8.22
CA PHE A 432 -14.60 16.55 9.18
C PHE A 432 -13.12 16.62 9.61
N ALA A 433 -12.54 15.46 9.95
CA ALA A 433 -11.17 15.38 10.42
C ALA A 433 -10.15 15.76 9.33
N SER A 434 -10.40 15.41 8.07
CA SER A 434 -9.47 15.67 6.96
C SER A 434 -9.63 17.07 6.36
N THR A 435 -10.85 17.62 6.26
CA THR A 435 -11.09 18.93 5.63
C THR A 435 -11.09 20.07 6.62
N ASP A 436 -11.94 19.98 7.64
CA ASP A 436 -12.39 21.15 8.39
C ASP A 436 -11.39 21.53 9.47
N ILE A 437 -10.80 20.53 10.13
CA ILE A 437 -9.90 20.74 11.26
C ILE A 437 -8.49 20.17 11.03
N ARG A 438 -8.28 19.39 9.95
CA ARG A 438 -7.02 18.73 9.59
C ARG A 438 -6.37 18.00 10.78
N HIS A 439 -7.14 17.11 11.41
CA HIS A 439 -6.73 16.34 12.58
C HIS A 439 -6.11 14.98 12.18
N PRO A 440 -4.77 14.87 12.11
CA PRO A 440 -4.11 13.67 11.55
C PRO A 440 -4.42 12.39 12.33
N THR A 441 -4.41 12.43 13.67
CA THR A 441 -4.74 11.24 14.48
C THR A 441 -6.14 10.71 14.23
N LEU A 442 -7.12 11.60 14.14
CA LEU A 442 -8.52 11.23 13.95
C LEU A 442 -8.74 10.66 12.55
N VAL A 443 -8.11 11.25 11.52
CA VAL A 443 -8.06 10.70 10.16
C VAL A 443 -7.56 9.26 10.16
N LEU A 444 -6.39 8.99 10.76
CA LEU A 444 -5.83 7.64 10.82
C LEU A 444 -6.70 6.66 11.62
N ARG A 445 -7.37 7.12 12.68
CA ARG A 445 -8.31 6.30 13.46
C ARG A 445 -9.55 5.93 12.64
N CYS A 446 -10.10 6.87 11.86
CA CYS A 446 -11.22 6.59 10.97
C CYS A 446 -10.84 5.60 9.87
N ILE A 447 -9.65 5.77 9.25
CA ILE A 447 -9.16 4.83 8.23
C ILE A 447 -9.01 3.42 8.83
N ARG A 448 -8.41 3.30 10.03
CA ARG A 448 -8.32 2.00 10.74
C ARG A 448 -9.68 1.37 10.97
N PHE A 449 -10.65 2.17 11.39
CA PHE A 449 -12.01 1.70 11.64
C PHE A 449 -12.69 1.20 10.36
N GLY A 450 -12.64 1.97 9.26
CA GLY A 450 -13.19 1.56 7.96
C GLY A 450 -12.55 0.26 7.43
N LEU A 451 -11.24 0.10 7.58
CA LEU A 451 -10.54 -1.13 7.20
C LEU A 451 -10.90 -2.33 8.10
N GLN A 452 -11.17 -2.10 9.39
CA GLN A 452 -11.65 -3.13 10.30
C GLN A 452 -13.06 -3.59 9.94
N LEU A 453 -13.96 -2.66 9.60
CA LEU A 453 -15.31 -2.98 9.11
C LEU A 453 -15.27 -3.84 7.85
N HIS A 454 -14.38 -3.50 6.91
CA HIS A 454 -14.21 -4.26 5.68
C HIS A 454 -13.75 -5.70 5.96
N ARG A 455 -12.81 -5.87 6.90
CA ARG A 455 -12.35 -7.21 7.32
C ARG A 455 -13.46 -8.00 8.02
N SER A 456 -14.32 -7.37 8.82
CA SER A 456 -15.41 -8.06 9.51
C SER A 456 -16.52 -8.55 8.58
N LEU A 457 -16.79 -7.84 7.49
CA LEU A 457 -17.82 -8.24 6.52
C LEU A 457 -17.36 -9.37 5.57
N GLY A 458 -16.05 -9.62 5.49
CA GLY A 458 -15.45 -10.67 4.67
C GLY A 458 -15.62 -10.46 3.15
N PRO A 459 -14.93 -11.28 2.33
CA PRO A 459 -15.10 -11.24 0.87
C PRO A 459 -16.52 -11.64 0.45
N CYS A 460 -16.97 -11.17 -0.71
CA CYS A 460 -18.21 -11.66 -1.32
C CYS A 460 -18.11 -13.17 -1.55
N ASN A 461 -19.06 -13.94 -1.01
CA ASN A 461 -19.16 -15.37 -1.30
C ASN A 461 -19.64 -15.53 -2.75
N THR A 462 -18.70 -15.68 -3.69
CA THR A 462 -18.96 -15.99 -5.10
C THR A 462 -19.31 -17.47 -5.32
N VAL A 463 -20.21 -18.03 -4.50
CA VAL A 463 -20.90 -19.26 -4.87
C VAL A 463 -22.21 -18.84 -5.52
N PRO A 464 -22.36 -18.97 -6.86
CA PRO A 464 -23.66 -18.77 -7.46
C PRO A 464 -24.56 -19.88 -6.93
N HIS A 465 -25.44 -19.54 -5.99
CA HIS A 465 -26.61 -20.37 -5.73
C HIS A 465 -27.44 -20.35 -7.01
N LEU A 466 -27.19 -21.32 -7.89
CA LEU A 466 -28.20 -21.80 -8.83
C LEU A 466 -29.40 -22.18 -7.97
N ASN A 467 -30.38 -21.29 -7.85
CA ASN A 467 -31.78 -21.63 -7.64
C ASN A 467 -32.69 -20.41 -7.87
N THR A 468 -33.41 -20.49 -8.99
CA THR A 468 -34.83 -20.11 -9.16
C THR A 468 -35.25 -18.68 -8.82
N GLY A 469 -35.24 -17.83 -9.85
CA GLY A 469 -36.39 -17.03 -10.28
C GLY A 469 -37.37 -16.53 -9.21
N LYS A 470 -36.90 -15.67 -8.29
CA LYS A 470 -37.68 -14.60 -7.69
C LYS A 470 -36.72 -13.43 -7.47
N GLN A 471 -37.12 -12.23 -7.87
CA GLN A 471 -36.41 -10.98 -7.53
C GLN A 471 -36.33 -10.91 -6.00
N SER A 472 -35.20 -11.33 -5.44
CA SER A 472 -34.94 -11.21 -4.01
C SER A 472 -34.52 -9.79 -3.73
N GLU A 473 -35.15 -9.17 -2.73
CA GLU A 473 -34.62 -7.97 -2.08
C GLU A 473 -33.13 -8.20 -1.80
N ALA A 474 -32.29 -7.21 -2.15
CA ALA A 474 -30.84 -7.30 -1.98
C ALA A 474 -30.53 -7.67 -0.51
N ASP A 475 -29.68 -8.68 -0.32
CA ASP A 475 -29.25 -9.12 1.00
C ASP A 475 -28.75 -7.89 1.80
N PRO A 476 -29.25 -7.63 3.02
CA PRO A 476 -28.83 -6.49 3.83
C PRO A 476 -27.30 -6.43 4.01
N VAL A 477 -26.62 -7.59 4.03
CA VAL A 477 -25.16 -7.65 4.14
C VAL A 477 -24.47 -7.20 2.84
N GLU A 478 -25.03 -7.53 1.67
CA GLU A 478 -24.50 -7.05 0.39
C GLU A 478 -24.68 -5.54 0.23
N LYS A 479 -25.80 -5.00 0.72
CA LYS A 479 -26.04 -3.55 0.75
C LYS A 479 -25.05 -2.84 1.68
N GLU A 480 -24.77 -3.41 2.86
CA GLU A 480 -23.75 -2.88 3.77
C GLU A 480 -22.34 -2.92 3.16
N ARG A 481 -21.99 -4.02 2.46
CA ARG A 481 -20.71 -4.12 1.73
C ARG A 481 -20.60 -3.06 0.63
N ALA A 482 -21.64 -2.88 -0.17
CA ALA A 482 -21.65 -1.88 -1.24
C ALA A 482 -21.49 -0.46 -0.68
N ASN A 483 -22.24 -0.12 0.38
CA ASN A 483 -22.13 1.17 1.05
C ASN A 483 -20.72 1.40 1.62
N LEU A 484 -20.14 0.38 2.26
CA LEU A 484 -18.78 0.46 2.79
C LEU A 484 -17.74 0.60 1.68
N ALA A 485 -17.88 -0.13 0.57
CA ALA A 485 -17.00 -0.01 -0.59
C ALA A 485 -17.03 1.41 -1.14
N THR A 486 -18.21 2.01 -1.32
CA THR A 486 -18.34 3.42 -1.74
C THR A 486 -17.69 4.38 -0.74
N ALA A 487 -17.88 4.16 0.56
CA ALA A 487 -17.27 4.98 1.61
C ALA A 487 -15.72 4.89 1.60
N LEU A 488 -15.17 3.69 1.41
CA LEU A 488 -13.72 3.48 1.29
C LEU A 488 -13.15 4.11 0.01
N LYS A 489 -13.89 4.06 -1.10
CA LYS A 489 -13.52 4.78 -2.34
C LYS A 489 -13.43 6.28 -2.10
N MET A 490 -14.44 6.88 -1.47
CA MET A 490 -14.44 8.31 -1.14
C MET A 490 -13.26 8.67 -0.22
N ALA A 491 -13.03 7.89 0.84
CA ALA A 491 -11.90 8.12 1.73
C ALA A 491 -10.55 8.00 1.01
N ALA A 492 -10.38 7.02 0.11
CA ALA A 492 -9.14 6.86 -0.66
C ALA A 492 -8.91 8.01 -1.65
N ILE A 493 -9.97 8.53 -2.28
CA ILE A 493 -9.89 9.72 -3.15
C ILE A 493 -9.51 10.94 -2.32
N GLN A 494 -10.14 11.14 -1.17
CA GLN A 494 -9.85 12.29 -0.31
C GLN A 494 -8.43 12.26 0.26
N MET A 495 -7.87 11.08 0.51
CA MET A 495 -6.47 10.91 0.91
C MET A 495 -5.48 10.92 -0.27
N SER A 496 -5.93 10.99 -1.53
CA SER A 496 -5.03 10.82 -2.68
C SER A 496 -3.90 11.84 -2.70
N GLU A 497 -4.22 13.10 -2.43
CA GLU A 497 -3.23 14.17 -2.35
C GLU A 497 -2.22 13.87 -1.24
N GLU A 498 -2.67 13.53 -0.03
CA GLU A 498 -1.74 13.20 1.06
C GLU A 498 -0.91 11.94 0.79
N LEU A 499 -1.47 10.97 0.04
CA LEU A 499 -0.80 9.70 -0.28
C LEU A 499 0.31 9.83 -1.31
N PHE A 500 0.21 10.81 -2.21
CA PHE A 500 1.14 11.01 -3.32
C PHE A 500 1.94 12.31 -3.23
N VAL A 501 1.54 13.28 -2.41
CA VAL A 501 2.15 14.61 -2.29
C VAL A 501 2.80 14.82 -0.91
N GLY A 502 2.30 14.13 0.12
CA GLY A 502 2.67 14.25 1.54
C GLY A 502 4.08 13.77 1.90
#